data_AF-V4JG66-F1
#
_entry.id   AF-V4JG66-F1
#
_cell.length_a   1.000
_cell.length_b   1.000
_cell.length_c   1.000
_cell.angle_alpha   90.00
_cell.angle_beta   90.00
_cell.angle_gamma   90.00
#
_symmetry.space_group_name_H-M   'P 1'
#
loop_
_entity.id
_entity.type
_entity.pdbx_description
1 polymer ?
#
loop_
_entity_poly.entity_id
_entity_poly.type
_entity_poly.pdbx_seq_one_letter_code
_entity_poly.pdbx_strand_id
1 'polypeptide(L)'
;MDTNIKVDGVSEGRVEAGKYNNDRLGRTLDRLLAAERNNLLAELSAQTIVVHQLETQSIHNDSTSIRFLGAYECADPKAVKMTHGYHKDHRPDCKQILFGLNVTADGHVPLSYQTDDGNQADVTPPIPNWQLST
;
A
#
# COMPACT_ATOMS: atom_id res chain seq x y z
N MET A 1 29.67 3.86 -11.36
CA MET A 1 28.38 4.03 -12.07
C MET A 1 27.64 5.12 -11.34
N ASP A 2 27.31 6.21 -12.03
CA ASP A 2 27.01 7.50 -11.42
C ASP A 2 25.73 7.49 -10.58
N THR A 3 25.90 7.62 -9.27
CA THR A 3 24.85 7.95 -8.30
C THR A 3 24.57 9.45 -8.36
N ASN A 4 23.71 9.85 -9.30
CA ASN A 4 23.13 11.20 -9.32
C ASN A 4 21.63 11.11 -9.60
N ILE A 5 20.87 10.58 -8.64
CA ILE A 5 19.43 10.85 -8.58
C ILE A 5 19.31 12.25 -7.97
N LYS A 6 19.14 13.27 -8.82
CA LYS A 6 18.76 14.60 -8.38
C LYS A 6 17.33 14.55 -7.86
N VAL A 7 17.17 14.77 -6.56
CA VAL A 7 15.89 14.85 -5.85
C VAL A 7 15.46 16.32 -5.74
N ASP A 8 15.43 17.05 -6.86
CA ASP A 8 15.05 18.47 -6.92
C ASP A 8 13.67 18.71 -7.56
N GLY A 9 12.95 17.64 -7.91
CA GLY A 9 11.68 17.73 -8.64
C GLY A 9 11.85 18.16 -10.11
N VAL A 10 13.08 18.22 -10.62
CA VAL A 10 13.44 18.59 -12.00
C VAL A 10 14.11 17.42 -12.73
N SER A 11 13.82 16.18 -12.32
CA SER A 11 14.35 14.98 -12.98
C SER A 11 13.56 14.55 -14.21
N GLU A 12 12.36 15.12 -14.44
CA GLU A 12 11.55 14.82 -15.62
C GLU A 12 11.76 15.86 -16.73
N GLY A 13 11.96 15.38 -17.96
CA GLY A 13 12.00 16.24 -19.14
C GLY A 13 10.71 17.06 -19.30
N ARG A 14 10.76 18.20 -20.02
CA ARG A 14 9.57 19.05 -20.25
C ARG A 14 8.41 18.22 -20.79
N VAL A 15 7.34 18.11 -20.00
CA VAL A 15 6.10 17.43 -20.38
C VAL A 15 5.10 18.47 -20.89
N GLU A 16 4.33 18.13 -21.91
CA GLU A 16 3.23 18.95 -22.42
C GLU A 16 2.24 19.32 -21.29
N ALA A 17 1.93 20.61 -21.13
CA ALA A 17 1.09 21.12 -20.05
C ALA A 17 -0.31 20.48 -19.99
N GLY A 18 -0.88 20.10 -21.15
CA GLY A 18 -2.16 19.39 -21.24
C GLY A 18 -2.17 18.03 -20.52
N LYS A 19 -1.00 17.48 -20.18
CA LYS A 19 -0.88 16.27 -19.38
C LYS A 19 -1.04 16.49 -17.87
N TYR A 20 -1.21 17.71 -17.38
CA TYR A 20 -1.56 17.99 -15.98
C TYR A 20 -3.04 18.38 -15.91
N ASN A 21 -3.91 17.37 -15.87
CA ASN A 21 -5.36 17.57 -15.78
C ASN A 21 -5.97 16.63 -14.72
N ASN A 22 -7.18 16.95 -14.26
CA ASN A 22 -7.83 16.24 -13.15
C ASN A 22 -7.97 14.72 -13.39
N ASP A 23 -8.20 14.31 -14.63
CA ASP A 23 -8.38 12.89 -14.98
C ASP A 23 -7.07 12.09 -14.95
N ARG A 24 -5.91 12.77 -14.86
CA ARG A 24 -4.61 12.09 -14.84
C ARG A 24 -4.44 11.21 -13.61
N LEU A 25 -4.93 11.67 -12.46
CA LEU A 25 -4.88 10.88 -11.24
C LEU A 25 -5.71 9.60 -11.42
N GLY A 26 -6.95 9.72 -11.86
CA GLY A 26 -7.83 8.56 -12.13
C GLY A 26 -7.20 7.56 -13.10
N ARG A 27 -6.76 8.02 -14.27
CA ARG A 27 -6.08 7.15 -15.25
C ARG A 27 -4.79 6.52 -14.72
N THR A 28 -4.09 7.20 -13.82
CA THR A 28 -2.88 6.64 -13.20
C THR A 28 -3.23 5.56 -12.18
N LEU A 29 -4.28 5.76 -11.39
CA LEU A 29 -4.80 4.76 -10.46
C LEU A 29 -5.33 3.53 -11.22
N ASP A 30 -6.00 3.71 -12.36
CA ASP A 30 -6.43 2.60 -13.21
C ASP A 30 -5.24 1.78 -13.73
N ARG A 31 -4.18 2.47 -14.18
CA ARG A 31 -2.94 1.82 -14.61
C ARG A 31 -2.23 1.10 -13.47
N LEU A 32 -2.25 1.68 -12.27
CA LEU A 32 -1.69 1.06 -11.07
C LEU A 32 -2.50 -0.17 -10.65
N LEU A 33 -3.82 -0.14 -10.76
CA LEU A 33 -4.70 -1.27 -10.50
C LEU A 33 -4.45 -2.42 -11.48
N ALA A 34 -4.21 -2.09 -12.76
CA ALA A 34 -3.88 -3.06 -13.80
C ALA A 34 -2.44 -3.61 -13.73
N ALA A 35 -1.56 -2.98 -12.95
CA ALA A 35 -0.17 -3.39 -12.79
C ALA A 35 0.02 -4.39 -11.63
N GLU A 36 1.16 -5.08 -11.63
CA GLU A 36 1.63 -5.93 -10.53
C GLU A 36 2.14 -5.07 -9.36
N ARG A 37 1.20 -4.51 -8.57
CA ARG A 37 1.49 -3.56 -7.47
C ARG A 37 2.47 -4.10 -6.43
N ASN A 38 2.42 -5.40 -6.14
CA ASN A 38 3.31 -6.04 -5.18
C ASN A 38 4.77 -6.00 -5.67
N ASN A 39 4.99 -6.20 -6.97
CA ASN A 39 6.33 -6.14 -7.55
C ASN A 39 6.85 -4.69 -7.58
N LEU A 40 5.98 -3.73 -7.94
CA LEU A 40 6.34 -2.31 -7.89
C LEU A 40 6.75 -1.87 -6.48
N LEU A 41 6.01 -2.29 -5.46
CA LEU A 41 6.35 -2.03 -4.06
C LEU A 41 7.70 -2.69 -3.72
N ALA A 42 7.86 -3.97 -4.00
CA ALA A 42 9.08 -4.71 -3.67
C ALA A 42 10.34 -4.09 -4.30
N GLU A 43 10.26 -3.70 -5.58
CA GLU A 43 11.37 -3.05 -6.28
C GLU A 43 11.73 -1.70 -5.68
N LEU A 44 10.72 -0.84 -5.44
CA LEU A 44 10.92 0.47 -4.83
C LEU A 44 11.52 0.35 -3.43
N SER A 45 11.02 -0.59 -2.64
CA SER A 45 11.48 -0.81 -1.26
C SER A 45 12.87 -1.40 -1.21
N ALA A 46 13.21 -2.38 -2.06
CA ALA A 46 14.56 -2.92 -2.18
C ALA A 46 15.58 -1.82 -2.54
N GLN A 47 15.25 -0.98 -3.53
CA GLN A 47 16.12 0.13 -3.91
C GLN A 47 16.27 1.14 -2.77
N THR A 48 15.19 1.45 -2.05
CA THR A 48 15.21 2.38 -0.92
C THR A 48 16.06 1.83 0.22
N ILE A 49 15.95 0.54 0.54
CA ILE A 49 16.79 -0.14 1.54
C ILE A 49 18.27 -0.03 1.18
N VAL A 50 18.64 -0.28 -0.08
CA VAL A 50 20.04 -0.18 -0.53
C VAL A 50 20.55 1.26 -0.46
N VAL A 51 19.79 2.23 -0.96
CA VAL A 51 20.20 3.64 -1.00
C VAL A 51 20.35 4.23 0.40
N HIS A 52 19.44 3.86 1.31
CA HIS A 52 19.41 4.42 2.67
C HIS A 52 20.06 3.51 3.72
N GLN A 53 20.55 2.33 3.32
CA GLN A 53 21.19 1.33 4.20
C GLN A 53 20.32 0.97 5.41
N LEU A 54 19.04 0.68 5.14
CA LEU A 54 18.05 0.39 6.18
C LEU A 54 18.27 -0.98 6.84
N GLU A 55 17.85 -1.07 8.09
CA GLU A 55 17.84 -2.27 8.92
C GLU A 55 16.79 -3.28 8.42
N THR A 56 17.16 -4.56 8.36
CA THR A 56 16.30 -5.62 7.82
C THR A 56 16.13 -6.82 8.75
N GLN A 57 16.67 -6.78 9.97
CA GLN A 57 16.51 -7.84 10.98
C GLN A 57 15.25 -7.65 11.82
N SER A 58 14.73 -6.42 11.91
CA SER A 58 13.47 -6.10 12.55
C SER A 58 12.48 -5.50 11.56
N ILE A 59 11.24 -5.98 11.65
CA ILE A 59 10.11 -5.53 10.85
C ILE A 59 9.00 -5.11 11.80
N HIS A 60 8.50 -3.89 11.63
CA HIS A 60 7.30 -3.45 12.35
C HIS A 60 6.07 -3.80 11.52
N ASN A 61 5.10 -4.44 12.17
CA ASN A 61 3.81 -4.73 11.61
C ASN A 61 2.73 -4.03 12.42
N ASP A 62 1.77 -3.44 11.72
CA ASP A 62 0.52 -2.99 12.32
C ASP A 62 -0.63 -3.20 11.33
N SER A 63 -1.84 -3.34 11.85
CA SER A 63 -3.05 -3.39 11.05
C SER A 63 -3.96 -2.21 11.41
N THR A 64 -4.61 -1.63 10.41
CA THR A 64 -5.52 -0.50 10.61
C THR A 64 -6.81 -0.67 9.82
N SER A 65 -7.89 -0.07 10.31
CA SER A 65 -9.19 -0.07 9.64
C SER A 65 -9.28 1.11 8.67
N ILE A 66 -9.45 0.86 7.37
CA ILE A 66 -9.76 1.91 6.40
C ILE A 66 -11.28 2.03 6.27
N ARG A 67 -11.83 3.23 6.47
CA ARG A 67 -13.27 3.49 6.47
C ARG A 67 -13.77 4.05 5.15
N PHE A 68 -14.99 3.68 4.78
CA PHE A 68 -15.63 4.14 3.55
C PHE A 68 -16.97 4.80 3.85
N LEU A 69 -17.17 6.02 3.34
CA LEU A 69 -18.44 6.75 3.36
C LEU A 69 -18.88 7.07 1.94
N GLY A 70 -20.10 6.67 1.57
CA GLY A 70 -20.67 6.89 0.24
C GLY A 70 -21.10 5.60 -0.45
N ALA A 71 -21.53 5.73 -1.70
CA ALA A 71 -21.93 4.61 -2.54
C ALA A 71 -20.67 3.93 -3.10
N TYR A 72 -20.21 2.89 -2.41
CA TYR A 72 -19.19 1.96 -2.91
C TYR A 72 -19.87 0.66 -3.32
N GLU A 73 -20.14 0.53 -4.61
CA GLU A 73 -20.65 -0.71 -5.21
C GLU A 73 -19.44 -1.59 -5.59
N CYS A 74 -19.25 -2.67 -4.85
CA CYS A 74 -18.18 -3.62 -5.17
C CYS A 74 -18.70 -4.64 -6.19
N ALA A 75 -18.38 -4.44 -7.47
CA ALA A 75 -18.80 -5.33 -8.55
C ALA A 75 -17.85 -6.52 -8.77
N ASP A 76 -16.59 -6.42 -8.31
CA ASP A 76 -15.60 -7.48 -8.50
C ASP A 76 -15.65 -8.49 -7.34
N PRO A 77 -16.05 -9.75 -7.59
CA PRO A 77 -16.11 -10.77 -6.55
C PRO A 77 -14.73 -11.18 -5.99
N LYS A 78 -13.63 -10.82 -6.65
CA LYS A 78 -12.26 -11.07 -6.19
C LYS A 78 -11.70 -9.93 -5.33
N ALA A 79 -12.36 -8.78 -5.31
CA ALA A 79 -11.93 -7.65 -4.50
C ALA A 79 -12.29 -7.87 -3.02
N VAL A 80 -11.52 -7.22 -2.15
CA VAL A 80 -11.80 -7.17 -0.71
C VAL A 80 -13.20 -6.60 -0.47
N LYS A 81 -13.94 -7.21 0.45
CA LYS A 81 -15.32 -6.82 0.74
C LYS A 81 -15.34 -5.72 1.79
N MET A 82 -15.89 -4.60 1.38
CA MET A 82 -16.22 -3.48 2.27
C MET A 82 -17.44 -3.86 3.12
N THR A 83 -17.21 -4.31 4.34
CA THR A 83 -18.25 -4.77 5.27
C THR A 83 -18.20 -4.02 6.59
N HIS A 84 -19.26 -4.13 7.38
CA HIS A 84 -19.26 -3.69 8.79
C HIS A 84 -18.53 -4.72 9.65
N GLY A 85 -17.86 -4.26 10.69
CA GLY A 85 -17.11 -5.10 11.62
C GLY A 85 -16.63 -4.31 12.83
N TYR A 86 -15.73 -4.90 13.61
CA TYR A 86 -15.07 -4.20 14.71
C TYR A 86 -14.16 -3.11 14.16
N HIS A 87 -14.42 -1.84 14.50
CA HIS A 87 -13.59 -0.70 14.10
C HIS A 87 -12.65 -0.34 15.24
N LYS A 88 -11.35 -0.27 14.95
CA LYS A 88 -10.35 0.26 15.90
C LYS A 88 -10.68 1.70 16.32
N ASP A 89 -11.32 2.46 15.44
CA ASP A 89 -11.75 3.85 15.67
C ASP A 89 -13.18 3.98 16.24
N HIS A 90 -13.81 2.89 16.67
CA HIS A 90 -15.16 2.91 17.27
C HIS A 90 -16.27 3.49 16.37
N ARG A 91 -16.23 3.20 15.05
CA ARG A 91 -17.22 3.65 14.05
C ARG A 91 -18.00 2.50 13.39
N PRO A 92 -18.84 1.78 14.16
CA PRO A 92 -19.56 0.61 13.67
C PRO A 92 -20.61 0.93 12.59
N ASP A 93 -20.91 2.21 12.35
CA ASP A 93 -21.82 2.68 11.32
C ASP A 93 -21.20 2.65 9.91
N CYS A 94 -19.86 2.66 9.82
CA CYS A 94 -19.14 2.69 8.54
C CYS A 94 -18.77 1.29 8.05
N LYS A 95 -18.80 1.10 6.73
CA LYS A 95 -18.09 -0.02 6.08
C LYS A 95 -16.57 0.19 6.22
N GLN A 96 -15.83 -0.90 6.29
CA GLN A 96 -14.38 -0.89 6.36
C GLN A 96 -13.73 -2.02 5.57
N ILE A 97 -12.42 -1.93 5.46
CA ILE A 97 -11.51 -3.06 5.18
C ILE A 97 -10.40 -3.03 6.24
N LEU A 98 -9.77 -4.18 6.48
CA LEU A 98 -8.57 -4.27 7.29
C LEU A 98 -7.35 -4.14 6.38
N PHE A 99 -6.40 -3.27 6.76
CA PHE A 99 -5.16 -3.05 6.03
C PHE A 99 -3.98 -3.35 6.95
N GLY A 100 -3.25 -4.43 6.66
CA GLY A 100 -2.01 -4.79 7.33
C GLY A 100 -0.81 -4.27 6.56
N LEU A 101 0.17 -3.69 7.27
CA LEU A 101 1.40 -3.15 6.68
C LEU A 101 2.62 -3.65 7.45
N ASN A 102 3.62 -4.12 6.71
CA ASN A 102 4.96 -4.40 7.22
C ASN A 102 5.91 -3.30 6.75
N VAL A 103 6.72 -2.78 7.65
CA VAL A 103 7.73 -1.74 7.36
C VAL A 103 9.08 -2.08 7.97
N THR A 104 10.16 -1.52 7.40
CA THR A 104 11.48 -1.52 8.05
C THR A 104 11.42 -0.85 9.42
N ALA A 105 12.17 -1.38 10.39
CA ALA A 105 12.16 -0.83 11.75
C ALA A 105 12.75 0.58 11.83
N ASP A 106 13.69 0.90 10.94
CA ASP A 106 14.24 2.22 10.72
C ASP A 106 13.76 2.79 9.37
N GLY A 107 13.48 4.10 9.31
CA GLY A 107 12.99 4.74 8.09
C GLY A 107 11.54 4.42 7.69
N HIS A 108 10.92 3.38 8.25
CA HIS A 108 9.51 3.00 8.05
C HIS A 108 9.13 2.78 6.58
N VAL A 109 10.03 2.17 5.81
CA VAL A 109 9.81 1.88 4.39
C VAL A 109 8.88 0.67 4.26
N PRO A 110 7.79 0.76 3.47
CA PRO A 110 6.84 -0.33 3.33
C PRO A 110 7.45 -1.54 2.62
N LEU A 111 7.36 -2.73 3.19
CA LEU A 111 7.91 -3.98 2.63
C LEU A 111 6.82 -4.80 1.93
N SER A 112 5.67 -4.92 2.58
CA SER A 112 4.51 -5.66 2.07
C SER A 112 3.25 -5.17 2.74
N TYR A 113 2.12 -5.35 2.07
CA TYR A 113 0.80 -5.07 2.65
C TYR A 113 -0.18 -6.19 2.35
N GLN A 114 -1.23 -6.26 3.16
CA GLN A 114 -2.38 -7.14 2.95
C GLN A 114 -3.67 -6.37 3.19
N THR A 115 -4.69 -6.69 2.40
CA THR A 115 -6.04 -6.18 2.58
C THR A 115 -6.98 -7.35 2.83
N ASP A 116 -7.75 -7.28 3.91
CA ASP A 116 -8.74 -8.29 4.29
C ASP A 116 -10.14 -7.67 4.44
N ASP A 117 -11.16 -8.52 4.35
CA ASP A 117 -12.56 -8.12 4.46
C ASP A 117 -12.82 -7.38 5.78
N GLY A 118 -13.70 -6.38 5.76
CA GLY A 118 -13.92 -5.48 6.91
C GLY A 118 -14.47 -6.11 8.18
N ASN A 119 -14.90 -7.37 8.13
CA ASN A 119 -15.39 -8.15 9.26
C ASN A 119 -14.38 -9.19 9.77
N GLN A 120 -13.18 -9.22 9.20
CA GLN A 120 -12.12 -10.11 9.65
C GLN A 120 -11.54 -9.63 10.98
N ALA A 121 -11.41 -10.55 11.94
CA ALA A 121 -10.82 -10.25 13.23
C ALA A 121 -9.30 -10.19 13.12
N ASP A 122 -8.70 -9.23 13.81
CA ASP A 122 -7.25 -9.02 13.95
C ASP A 122 -6.63 -10.07 14.91
N VAL A 123 -7.01 -11.34 14.73
CA VAL A 123 -6.66 -12.47 15.62
C VAL A 123 -5.72 -13.45 14.92
N THR A 124 -5.71 -13.42 13.58
CA THR A 124 -4.72 -14.17 12.79
C THR A 124 -3.59 -13.20 12.48
N PRO A 125 -2.43 -13.25 13.18
CA PRO A 125 -1.25 -12.59 12.64
C PRO A 125 -1.09 -13.10 11.20
N PRO A 126 -0.69 -12.27 10.24
CA PRO A 126 -0.52 -12.71 8.86
C PRO A 126 0.70 -13.65 8.79
N ILE A 127 0.55 -14.87 9.31
CA ILE A 127 1.52 -15.97 9.28
C ILE A 127 2.10 -16.19 7.87
N PRO A 128 1.37 -15.96 6.75
CA PRO A 128 1.98 -16.04 5.41
C PRO A 128 3.13 -15.05 5.20
N ASN A 129 3.15 -13.90 5.88
CA ASN A 129 4.16 -12.85 5.67
C ASN A 129 5.43 -13.05 6.52
N TRP A 130 5.41 -13.97 7.48
CA TRP A 130 6.54 -14.25 8.40
C TRP A 130 7.21 -15.60 8.09
N GLN A 131 6.58 -16.47 7.31
CA GLN A 131 7.14 -17.75 6.87
C GLN A 131 7.84 -17.61 5.51
N LEU A 132 8.89 -16.79 5.43
CA LEU A 132 9.90 -16.89 4.37
C LEU A 132 11.04 -17.79 4.86
N SER A 133 10.82 -19.10 4.90
CA SER A 133 11.90 -20.11 4.90
C SER A 133 11.34 -21.53 4.86
N THR A 134 11.41 -22.15 3.68
CA THR A 134 12.21 -23.36 3.44
C THR A 134 12.56 -23.40 1.96
#